data_AF-A0A1W1UDF6-F1
#
_entry.id   AF-A0A1W1UDF6-F1
#
_cell.length_a   1.000
_cell.length_b   1.000
_cell.length_c   1.000
_cell.angle_alpha   90.00
_cell.angle_beta   90.00
_cell.angle_gamma   90.00
#
_symmetry.space_group_name_H-M   'P 1'
#
loop_
_entity.id
_entity.type
_entity.pdbx_description
1 polymer ?
#
loop_
_entity_poly.entity_id
_entity_poly.type
_entity_poly.pdbx_seq_one_letter_code
_entity_poly.pdbx_strand_id
1 'polypeptide(L)' 'MATQSKYSDQQVQALLNDLAAVLEKHQASVDLSLMALGNTVTNLLQSSVGRNQQQALADAFCSALQHSLKPRA' A
#
# COMPACT_ATOMS: atom_id res chain seq x y z
N MET A 1 -12.14 1.22 -19.16
CA MET A 1 -12.81 0.46 -18.08
C MET A 1 -12.46 1.15 -16.77
N ALA A 2 -13.34 2.03 -16.29
CA ALA A 2 -13.16 2.71 -15.02
C ALA A 2 -13.53 1.71 -13.91
N THR A 3 -12.54 1.16 -13.25
CA THR A 3 -12.75 0.46 -11.99
C THR A 3 -13.30 1.49 -11.03
N GLN A 4 -14.59 1.38 -10.74
CA GLN A 4 -15.31 2.21 -9.78
C GLN A 4 -14.62 2.05 -8.43
N SER A 5 -13.67 2.93 -8.14
CA SER A 5 -12.97 3.02 -6.88
C SER A 5 -14.04 3.17 -5.80
N LYS A 6 -14.20 2.15 -4.94
CA LYS A 6 -15.10 2.20 -3.76
C LYS A 6 -14.76 3.36 -2.80
N TYR A 7 -13.61 3.99 -3.02
CA TYR A 7 -13.09 5.15 -2.32
C TYR A 7 -12.89 6.25 -3.35
N SER A 8 -13.28 7.49 -3.04
CA SER A 8 -13.11 8.60 -3.97
C SER A 8 -11.61 8.76 -4.29
N ASP A 9 -11.22 8.89 -5.56
CA ASP A 9 -9.81 9.04 -5.95
C ASP A 9 -9.11 10.16 -5.18
N GLN A 10 -9.85 11.21 -4.80
CA GLN A 10 -9.37 12.28 -3.91
C GLN A 10 -9.01 11.81 -2.50
N GLN A 11 -9.78 10.91 -1.88
CA GLN A 11 -9.48 10.41 -0.55
C GLN A 11 -8.22 9.54 -0.56
N VAL A 12 -8.05 8.74 -1.60
CA VAL A 12 -6.85 7.91 -1.79
C VAL A 12 -5.63 8.80 -2.05
N GLN A 13 -5.75 9.81 -2.92
CA GLN A 13 -4.67 10.77 -3.17
C GLN A 13 -4.29 11.58 -1.93
N ALA A 14 -5.27 12.04 -1.15
CA ALA A 14 -4.99 12.76 0.09
C ALA A 14 -4.18 11.88 1.06
N LEU A 15 -4.58 10.62 1.25
CA LEU A 15 -3.85 9.68 2.10
C LEU A 15 -2.44 9.39 1.58
N LEU A 16 -2.27 9.22 0.27
CA LEU A 16 -0.95 9.02 -0.35
C LEU A 16 -0.04 10.25 -0.16
N ASN A 17 -0.58 11.46 -0.31
CA ASN A 17 0.16 12.70 -0.10
C ASN A 17 0.57 12.86 1.37
N ASP A 18 -0.31 12.55 2.32
CA ASP A 18 0.02 12.56 3.75
C ASP A 18 1.14 11.56 4.07
N LEU A 19 1.07 10.35 3.52
CA LEU A 19 2.11 9.34 3.68
C LEU A 19 3.45 9.80 3.08
N ALA A 20 3.44 10.37 1.88
CA ALA A 20 4.63 10.93 1.24
C ALA A 20 5.22 12.07 2.08
N ALA A 21 4.39 12.99 2.58
CA ALA A 21 4.81 14.10 3.41
C ALA A 21 5.44 13.63 4.74
N VAL A 22 4.92 12.56 5.35
CA VAL A 22 5.52 11.96 6.56
C VAL A 22 6.88 11.34 6.25
N LEU A 23 7.02 10.62 5.13
CA LEU A 23 8.29 10.02 4.71
C LEU A 23 9.35 11.10 4.41
N GLU A 24 8.97 12.17 3.71
CA GLU A 24 9.82 13.32 3.43
C GLU A 24 10.21 14.05 4.72
N LYS A 25 9.26 14.28 5.64
CA LYS A 25 9.50 14.93 6.93
C LYS A 25 10.53 14.17 7.78
N HIS A 26 10.49 12.84 7.72
CA HIS A 26 11.46 11.99 8.43
C HIS A 26 12.78 11.81 7.68
N GLN A 27 12.94 12.41 6.48
CA GLN A 27 14.07 12.19 5.57
C GLN A 27 14.40 10.70 5.44
N ALA A 28 13.35 9.87 5.41
CA ALA A 28 13.50 8.43 5.39
C ALA A 28 14.12 8.04 4.04
N SER A 29 15.26 7.35 4.08
CA SER A 29 15.81 6.73 2.86
C SER A 29 14.77 5.79 2.25
N VAL A 30 14.87 5.54 0.94
CA VAL A 30 13.92 4.68 0.21
C VAL A 30 13.79 3.31 0.90
N ASP A 31 14.90 2.73 1.37
CA ASP A 31 14.90 1.46 2.11
C ASP A 31 14.08 1.52 3.40
N LEU A 32 14.26 2.58 4.20
CA LEU A 32 13.53 2.76 5.46
C LEU A 32 12.05 3.02 5.21
N SER A 33 11.73 3.77 4.15
CA SER A 33 10.36 4.02 3.71
C SER A 33 9.65 2.74 3.29
N LEU A 34 10.31 1.91 2.46
CA LEU A 34 9.79 0.61 2.04
C LEU A 34 9.62 -0.34 3.24
N MET A 35 10.57 -0.35 4.18
CA MET A 35 10.49 -1.16 5.39
C MET A 35 9.33 -0.71 6.29
N ALA A 36 9.13 0.59 6.49
CA ALA A 36 8.04 1.13 7.30
C ALA A 36 6.66 0.88 6.67
N LEU A 37 6.54 1.10 5.35
CA LEU A 37 5.31 0.80 4.61
C LEU A 37 4.98 -0.69 4.65
N GLY A 38 5.98 -1.56 4.44
CA GLY A 38 5.83 -3.01 4.54
C GLY A 38 5.39 -3.46 5.93
N ASN A 39 6.01 -2.94 7.00
CA ASN A 39 5.59 -3.20 8.37
C ASN A 39 4.17 -2.72 8.64
N THR A 40 3.79 -1.53 8.13
CA THR A 40 2.45 -0.97 8.29
C THR A 40 1.39 -1.88 7.64
N VAL A 41 1.62 -2.32 6.40
CA VAL A 41 0.74 -3.26 5.69
C VAL A 41 0.65 -4.60 6.43
N THR A 42 1.79 -5.13 6.90
CA THR A 42 1.82 -6.39 7.65
C THR A 42 1.05 -6.27 8.97
N ASN A 43 1.16 -5.15 9.67
CA ASN A 43 0.44 -4.90 10.92
C ASN A 43 -1.06 -4.75 10.69
N LEU A 44 -1.48 -4.08 9.61
CA LEU A 44 -2.88 -4.00 9.18
C LEU A 44 -3.45 -5.38 8.86
N LEU A 45 -2.71 -6.20 8.11
CA LEU A 45 -3.12 -7.58 7.81
C LEU A 45 -3.23 -8.42 9.08
N GLN A 46 -2.27 -8.30 10.01
CA GLN A 46 -2.31 -9.01 11.30
C GLN A 46 -3.46 -8.58 12.21
N SER A 47 -3.78 -7.29 12.23
CA SER A 47 -4.81 -6.76 13.15
C SER A 47 -6.23 -6.83 12.57
N SER A 48 -6.39 -6.69 11.26
CA SER A 48 -7.70 -6.57 10.61
C SER A 48 -8.18 -7.85 9.93
N VAL A 49 -7.33 -8.87 9.77
CA VAL A 49 -7.64 -10.09 9.01
C VAL A 49 -7.34 -11.34 9.83
N GLY A 50 -8.26 -12.32 9.81
CA GLY A 50 -8.02 -13.62 10.43
C GLY A 50 -6.86 -14.38 9.77
N ARG A 51 -6.10 -15.14 10.57
CA ARG A 51 -4.83 -15.78 10.15
C ARG A 51 -4.87 -16.54 8.83
N ASN A 52 -5.99 -17.18 8.52
CA ASN A 52 -6.17 -17.93 7.29
C ASN A 52 -6.24 -17.06 6.02
N GLN A 53 -6.63 -15.79 6.12
CA GLN A 53 -6.74 -14.88 4.96
C GLN A 53 -5.58 -13.89 4.86
N GLN A 54 -4.75 -13.75 5.91
CA GLN A 54 -3.61 -12.84 5.91
C GLN A 54 -2.66 -13.11 4.74
N GLN A 55 -2.33 -14.39 4.51
CA GLN A 55 -1.38 -14.80 3.49
C GLN A 55 -1.95 -14.60 2.08
N ALA A 56 -3.22 -14.92 1.86
CA ALA A 56 -3.90 -14.70 0.58
C ALA A 56 -4.01 -13.21 0.23
N LEU A 57 -4.29 -12.34 1.22
CA LEU A 57 -4.33 -10.89 0.99
C LEU A 57 -2.95 -10.29 0.78
N ALA A 58 -1.93 -10.76 1.49
CA ALA A 58 -0.54 -10.36 1.25
C ALA A 58 -0.11 -10.70 -0.19
N ASP A 59 -0.43 -11.91 -0.65
CA ASP A 59 -0.13 -12.36 -2.01
C ASP A 59 -0.88 -11.53 -3.08
N ALA A 60 -2.17 -11.27 -2.84
CA ALA A 60 -2.97 -10.40 -3.71
C ALA A 60 -2.42 -8.96 -3.75
N PHE A 61 -1.98 -8.42 -2.62
CA PHE A 61 -1.36 -7.09 -2.54
C PHE A 61 -0.04 -7.04 -3.33
N CYS A 62 0.85 -8.02 -3.13
CA CYS A 62 2.09 -8.14 -3.90
C CYS A 62 1.83 -8.27 -5.39
N SER A 63 0.87 -9.10 -5.78
CA SER A 63 0.47 -9.28 -7.19
C SER A 63 -0.06 -7.97 -7.80
N ALA A 64 -0.91 -7.23 -7.08
CA ALA A 64 -1.42 -5.93 -7.52
C ALA A 64 -0.31 -4.88 -7.64
N LEU A 65 0.66 -4.89 -6.71
CA LEU A 65 1.83 -4.01 -6.74
C LEU A 65 2.72 -4.30 -7.94
N GLN A 66 3.03 -5.58 -8.20
CA GLN A 66 3.80 -6.01 -9.38
C GLN A 66 3.08 -5.66 -10.68
N HIS A 67 1.75 -5.81 -10.73
CA HIS A 67 0.96 -5.45 -11.88
C HIS A 67 0.93 -3.94 -12.11
N SER A 68 0.94 -3.13 -11.04
CA SER A 68 1.00 -1.66 -11.12
C SER A 68 2.39 -1.17 -11.57
N LEU A 69 3.45 -1.88 -11.17
CA LEU A 69 4.83 -1.62 -11.59
C LEU A 69 5.12 -2.05 -13.02
N LYS A 70 4.35 -3.00 -13.57
CA LYS A 70 4.49 -3.40 -14.97
C LYS A 70 4.18 -2.19 -15.86
N PRO A 71 5.16 -1.70 -16.64
CA PRO A 71 4.88 -0.65 -17.60
C PRO A 71 3.82 -1.15 -18.57
N ARG A 72 2.79 -0.33 -18.77
CA ARG A 72 1.75 -0.60 -19.76
C ARG A 72 2.44 -0.63 -21.13
N ALA A 73 2.57 -1.83 -21.70
CA ALA A 73 3.09 -2.03 -23.05
C ALA A 73 2.14 -1.42 -24.09
#